data_AF-A0A2J6PJG9-F1
#
_entry.id   AF-A0A2J6PJG9-F1
#
_cell.length_a   1.000
_cell.length_b   1.000
_cell.length_c   1.000
_cell.angle_alpha   90.00
_cell.angle_beta   90.00
_cell.angle_gamma   90.00
#
_symmetry.space_group_name_H-M   'P 1'
#
loop_
_entity.id
_entity.type
_entity.pdbx_description
1 polymer ?
#
loop_
_entity_poly.entity_id
_entity_poly.type
_entity_poly.pdbx_seq_one_letter_code
_entity_poly.pdbx_strand_id
1 'polypeptide(L)'
;MSFLSSFRHPAFLTTLFGIAGSTYLLRYHMIELSEDHEARMDELEGTLRGHIGLIEEVLDRLEGKASEADRGKKMTEYYERRQRDEKKNS
;
A
#
# COMPACT_ATOMS: atom_id res chain seq x y z
N MET A 1 -48.01 1.25 10.78
CA MET A 1 -47.77 -0.13 10.31
C MET A 1 -46.66 -0.73 11.16
N SER A 2 -46.86 -1.93 11.72
CA SER A 2 -45.97 -2.48 12.75
C SER A 2 -44.73 -3.13 12.12
N PHE A 3 -43.54 -2.60 12.37
CA PHE A 3 -42.25 -3.16 11.93
C PHE A 3 -42.01 -4.60 12.41
N LEU A 4 -42.73 -5.03 13.46
CA LEU A 4 -42.61 -6.36 14.06
C LEU A 4 -43.24 -7.47 13.21
N SER A 5 -44.17 -7.17 12.29
CA SER A 5 -44.79 -8.21 11.44
C SER A 5 -43.86 -8.67 10.31
N SER A 6 -42.93 -7.83 9.86
CA SER A 6 -41.96 -8.16 8.82
C SER A 6 -40.93 -9.22 9.28
N PHE A 7 -40.60 -9.25 10.58
CA PHE A 7 -39.68 -10.23 11.17
C PHE A 7 -40.24 -11.66 11.22
N ARG A 8 -41.55 -11.85 11.04
CA ARG A 8 -42.20 -13.17 10.98
C ARG A 8 -42.19 -13.80 9.60
N HIS A 9 -41.74 -13.07 8.56
CA HIS A 9 -41.67 -13.60 7.20
C HIS A 9 -40.30 -14.25 6.95
N PRO A 10 -40.22 -15.55 6.60
CA PRO A 10 -38.94 -16.25 6.44
C PRO A 10 -38.05 -15.59 5.37
N ALA A 11 -38.65 -15.03 4.33
CA ALA A 11 -37.95 -14.30 3.27
C ALA A 11 -37.19 -13.06 3.77
N PHE A 12 -37.64 -12.42 4.86
CA PHE A 12 -36.95 -11.26 5.43
C PHE A 12 -35.65 -11.69 6.12
N LEU A 13 -35.70 -12.78 6.89
CA LEU A 13 -34.52 -13.32 7.58
C LEU A 13 -33.48 -13.86 6.60
N THR A 14 -33.88 -14.57 5.54
CA THR A 14 -32.95 -15.07 4.51
C THR A 14 -32.27 -13.93 3.75
N THR A 15 -33.01 -12.87 3.44
CA THR A 15 -32.46 -11.70 2.75
C THR A 15 -31.49 -10.95 3.66
N LEU A 16 -31.85 -10.77 4.94
CA LEU A 16 -31.00 -10.12 5.93
C LEU A 16 -29.70 -10.90 6.15
N PHE A 17 -29.78 -12.23 6.29
CA PHE A 17 -28.61 -13.10 6.41
C PHE A 17 -27.78 -13.11 5.12
N GLY A 18 -28.43 -13.10 3.96
CA GLY A 18 -27.76 -13.02 2.66
C GLY A 18 -26.94 -11.73 2.52
N ILE A 19 -27.54 -10.58 2.83
CA ILE A 19 -26.87 -9.28 2.79
C ILE A 19 -25.76 -9.20 3.84
N ALA A 20 -26.02 -9.64 5.07
CA ALA A 20 -25.02 -9.61 6.14
C ALA A 20 -23.84 -10.53 5.82
N GLY A 21 -24.12 -11.75 5.33
CA GLY A 21 -23.11 -12.73 4.93
C GLY A 21 -22.30 -12.26 3.72
N SER A 22 -22.95 -11.73 2.68
CA SER A 22 -22.25 -11.20 1.51
C SER A 22 -21.37 -10.00 1.87
N THR A 23 -21.85 -9.11 2.74
CA THR A 23 -21.08 -7.95 3.20
C THR A 23 -19.88 -8.37 4.02
N TYR A 24 -20.01 -9.40 4.87
CA TYR A 24 -18.90 -9.93 5.66
C TYR A 24 -17.82 -10.55 4.77
N LEU A 25 -18.22 -11.37 3.78
CA LEU A 25 -17.29 -11.95 2.82
C LEU A 25 -16.58 -10.90 1.97
N LEU A 26 -17.32 -9.89 1.51
CA LEU A 26 -16.76 -8.77 0.75
C LEU A 26 -15.74 -7.98 1.59
N ARG A 27 -16.06 -7.74 2.87
CA ARG A 27 -15.16 -7.06 3.81
C ARG A 27 -13.87 -7.85 4.01
N TYR A 28 -13.97 -9.17 4.17
CA TYR A 28 -12.80 -10.02 4.31
C TYR A 28 -11.86 -9.91 3.09
N HIS A 29 -12.42 -10.05 1.88
CA HIS A 29 -11.63 -9.91 0.65
C HIS A 29 -11.09 -8.49 0.44
N MET A 30 -11.81 -7.45 0.85
CA MET A 30 -11.29 -6.08 0.75
C MET A 30 -10.08 -5.85 1.65
N ILE A 31 -10.04 -6.47 2.83
CA ILE A 31 -8.90 -6.35 3.75
C ILE A 31 -7.68 -7.06 3.15
N GLU A 32 -7.85 -8.31 2.69
CA GLU A 32 -6.79 -9.07 2.03
C GLU A 32 -6.25 -8.34 0.78
N LEU A 33 -7.16 -7.79 -0.04
CA LEU A 33 -6.80 -7.02 -1.22
C LEU A 33 -6.06 -5.73 -0.86
N SER A 34 -6.42 -5.08 0.25
CA SER A 34 -5.72 -3.89 0.73
C SER A 34 -4.30 -4.22 1.16
N GLU A 35 -4.09 -5.34 1.85
CA GLU A 35 -2.77 -5.80 2.28
C GLU A 35 -1.88 -6.14 1.07
N ASP A 36 -2.39 -6.84 0.05
CA ASP A 36 -1.64 -7.12 -1.18
C ASP A 36 -1.32 -5.83 -1.96
N HIS A 37 -2.26 -4.88 -2.02
CA HIS A 37 -1.97 -3.58 -2.64
C HIS A 37 -0.93 -2.79 -1.86
N GLU A 38 -0.97 -2.80 -0.53
CA GLU A 38 0.03 -2.12 0.29
C GLU A 38 1.43 -2.72 0.05
N ALA A 39 1.55 -4.05 0.01
CA ALA A 39 2.80 -4.74 -0.30
C ALA A 39 3.31 -4.37 -1.71
N ARG A 40 2.45 -4.40 -2.73
CA ARG A 40 2.81 -4.01 -4.10
C ARG A 40 3.19 -2.54 -4.22
N MET A 41 2.52 -1.65 -3.47
CA MET A 41 2.82 -0.23 -3.48
C MET A 41 4.15 0.06 -2.77
N ASP A 42 4.51 -0.68 -1.71
CA ASP A 42 5.84 -0.59 -1.08
C ASP A 42 6.95 -1.08 -2.02
N GLU A 43 6.72 -2.18 -2.74
CA GLU A 43 7.65 -2.65 -3.76
C GLU A 43 7.85 -1.59 -4.86
N LEU A 44 6.75 -1.04 -5.39
CA LEU A 44 6.79 0.01 -6.41
C LEU A 44 7.47 1.28 -5.89
N GLU A 45 7.16 1.74 -4.68
CA GLU A 45 7.82 2.90 -4.07
C GLU A 45 9.33 2.65 -3.89
N GLY A 46 9.72 1.44 -3.46
CA GLY A 46 11.11 1.03 -3.36
C GLY A 46 11.84 1.13 -4.70
N THR A 47 11.24 0.64 -5.78
CA THR A 47 11.82 0.74 -7.12
C THR A 47 11.89 2.19 -7.60
N LEU A 48 10.83 2.99 -7.42
CA LEU A 48 10.77 4.37 -7.85
C LEU A 48 11.83 5.22 -7.12
N ARG A 49 12.00 5.02 -5.82
CA ARG A 49 13.01 5.70 -5.01
C ARG A 49 14.43 5.32 -5.42
N GLY A 50 14.67 4.05 -5.78
CA GLY A 50 15.93 3.61 -6.38
C GLY A 50 16.24 4.32 -7.70
N HIS A 51 15.23 4.47 -8.58
CA HIS A 51 15.39 5.21 -9.84
C HIS A 51 15.63 6.71 -9.62
N ILE A 52 14.98 7.33 -8.63
CA ILE A 52 15.23 8.73 -8.25
C ILE A 52 16.69 8.91 -7.82
N GLY A 53 17.23 7.98 -7.01
CA GLY A 53 18.65 8.02 -6.62
C GLY A 53 19.61 7.95 -7.81
N LEU A 54 19.29 7.14 -8.83
CA LEU A 54 20.08 7.08 -10.07
C LEU A 54 19.99 8.38 -10.88
N ILE A 55 18.78 8.95 -11.00
CA ILE A 55 18.56 10.19 -11.73
C ILE A 55 19.30 11.36 -11.06
N GLU A 56 19.21 11.47 -9.73
CA GLU A 56 19.89 12.53 -8.99
C GLU A 56 21.42 12.40 -9.09
N GLU A 57 21.94 11.17 -9.08
CA GLU A 57 23.37 10.94 -9.31
C GLU A 57 23.80 11.34 -10.73
N VAL A 58 23.00 11.02 -11.74
CA VAL A 58 23.26 11.42 -13.14
C VAL A 58 23.21 12.95 -13.27
N LEU A 59 22.24 13.61 -12.62
CA LEU A 59 22.15 15.07 -12.57
C LEU A 59 23.36 15.70 -11.89
N ASP A 60 23.80 15.20 -10.74
CA ASP A 60 24.97 15.72 -10.01
C ASP A 60 26.28 15.58 -10.83
N ARG A 61 26.40 14.52 -11.64
CA ARG A 61 27.50 14.34 -12.60
C ARG A 61 27.41 15.32 -13.76
N LEU A 62 26.22 15.53 -14.31
CA LEU A 62 25.96 16.49 -15.40
C LEU A 62 26.21 17.94 -14.96
N GLU A 63 25.91 18.28 -13.71
CA GLU A 63 26.20 19.58 -13.11
C GLU A 63 27.68 19.77 -12.72
N GLY A 64 28.51 18.73 -12.88
CA GLY A 64 29.95 18.79 -12.56
C GLY A 64 30.26 18.85 -11.06
N LYS A 65 29.26 18.58 -10.19
CA LYS A 65 29.39 18.59 -8.73
C LYS A 65 29.84 17.24 -8.17
N ALA A 66 29.69 16.16 -8.92
CA ALA A 66 30.07 14.80 -8.51
C ALA A 66 31.22 14.22 -9.35
N SER A 67 32.22 13.67 -8.66
CA SER A 67 33.31 12.87 -9.23
C SER A 67 32.88 11.40 -9.39
N GLU A 68 33.57 10.62 -10.23
CA GLU A 68 33.38 9.15 -10.35
C GLU A 68 33.45 8.42 -8.99
N ALA A 69 34.09 9.04 -7.99
CA ALA A 69 34.18 8.52 -6.62
C ALA A 69 32.88 8.61 -5.79
N ASP A 70 31.91 9.47 -6.17
CA ASP A 70 30.60 9.57 -5.48
C ASP A 70 29.54 8.63 -6.08
N ARG A 71 29.94 7.74 -7.01
CA ARG A 71 29.06 6.76 -7.66
C ARG A 71 28.40 5.84 -6.63
N GLY A 72 27.07 5.80 -6.59
CA GLY A 72 26.30 4.95 -5.69
C GLY A 72 26.09 5.50 -4.27
N LYS A 73 26.68 6.65 -3.91
CA LYS A 73 26.57 7.21 -2.55
C LYS A 73 25.16 7.75 -2.26
N LYS A 74 24.58 8.48 -3.21
CA LYS A 74 23.18 8.95 -3.12
C LYS A 74 22.18 7.80 -3.19
N MET A 75 22.45 6.81 -4.04
CA MET A 75 21.65 5.59 -4.10
C MET A 75 21.60 4.90 -2.71
N THR A 76 22.77 4.73 -2.07
CA THR A 76 22.87 4.16 -0.72
C THR A 76 22.13 5.01 0.32
N GLU A 77 22.24 6.34 0.25
CA GLU A 77 21.51 7.24 1.16
C GLU A 77 19.98 7.09 1.05
N TYR A 78 19.45 6.94 -0.17
CA TYR A 78 18.02 6.72 -0.39
C TYR A 78 17.55 5.36 0.14
N TYR A 79 18.37 4.29 0.01
CA TYR A 79 18.08 2.98 0.61
C TYR A 79 18.21 2.99 2.14
N GLU A 80 19.19 3.69 2.71
CA GLU A 80 19.34 3.79 4.16
C GLU A 80 18.23 4.62 4.81
N ARG A 81 17.72 5.66 4.13
CA ARG A 81 16.54 6.40 4.60
C ARG A 81 15.32 5.48 4.70
N ARG A 82 15.12 4.56 3.74
CA ARG A 82 14.05 3.53 3.81
C ARG A 82 14.13 2.70 5.10
N GLN A 83 15.31 2.16 5.44
CA GLN A 83 15.47 1.37 6.67
C GLN A 83 15.19 2.17 7.95
N ARG A 84 15.44 3.48 7.94
CA ARG A 84 15.11 4.37 9.08
C ARG A 84 13.62 4.70 9.15
N ASP A 85 12.97 4.89 8.01
CA ASP A 85 11.54 5.14 7.91
C ASP A 85 10.73 3.89 8.30
N GLU A 86 11.16 2.69 7.86
CA GLU A 86 10.61 1.39 8.28
C GLU A 86 10.71 1.18 9.80
N LYS A 87 11.86 1.52 10.41
CA LYS A 87 12.04 1.44 11.88
C LYS A 87 11.19 2.44 12.67
N LYS A 88 10.68 3.49 12.02
CA LYS A 88 9.89 4.54 12.68
C LYS A 88 8.38 4.27 12.56
N ASN A 89 7.98 3.49 11.56
CA ASN A 89 6.60 3.08 11.32
C ASN A 89 6.27 1.67 11.83
N SER A 90 7.26 0.93 12.36
CA SER A 90 7.08 -0.32 13.12
C SER A 90 6.91 -0.06 14.62
#